data_AF-A0A6N8GCD4-F1
#
_entry.id   AF-A0A6N8GCD4-F1
#
_cell.length_a   1.000
_cell.length_b   1.000
_cell.length_c   1.000
_cell.angle_alpha   90.00
_cell.angle_beta   90.00
_cell.angle_gamma   90.00
#
_symmetry.space_group_name_H-M   'P 1'
#
loop_
_entity.id
_entity.type
_entity.pdbx_description
1 polymer ?
#
loop_
_entity_poly.entity_id
_entity_poly.type
_entity_poly.pdbx_seq_one_letter_code
_entity_poly.pdbx_strand_id
1 'polypeptide(L)'
;MTGSRLAPDWRLIARGAAVGCAGTAGVGLVVYGAASLVGSLTADQVVGANIGLGLGALAVRLVATPLLCWWLLRLWRVPRAGAATVFGLVCYLLLALVGWGDPALPGVAAVWLVLGAVSGAIGVYAAGCTAPRVPSARV
;
A
#
# COMPACT_ATOMS: atom_id res chain seq x y z
N MET A 1 4.99 -23.96 -25.35
CA MET A 1 4.34 -23.93 -24.02
C MET A 1 3.41 -22.73 -23.95
N THR A 2 2.12 -22.96 -23.90
CA THR A 2 1.08 -21.92 -23.85
C THR A 2 0.97 -21.37 -22.43
N GLY A 3 1.70 -20.30 -22.11
CA GLY A 3 1.58 -19.61 -20.83
C GLY A 3 0.15 -19.10 -20.62
N SER A 4 -0.53 -19.63 -19.60
CA SER A 4 -1.85 -19.14 -19.17
C SER A 4 -1.73 -17.70 -18.66
N ARG A 5 -2.70 -16.83 -18.98
CA ARG A 5 -2.77 -15.45 -18.43
C ARG A 5 -2.99 -15.44 -16.90
N LEU A 6 -3.36 -16.59 -16.34
CA LEU A 6 -3.57 -16.81 -14.91
C LEU A 6 -2.34 -17.40 -14.24
N ALA A 7 -1.27 -17.70 -15.00
CA ALA A 7 -0.03 -18.19 -14.40
C ALA A 7 0.60 -17.05 -13.58
N PRO A 8 0.78 -17.23 -12.26
CA PRO A 8 1.36 -16.20 -11.41
C PRO A 8 2.84 -15.99 -11.77
N ASP A 9 3.22 -14.76 -12.09
CA ASP A 9 4.62 -14.36 -12.10
C ASP A 9 5.04 -14.03 -10.66
N TRP A 10 5.55 -15.05 -9.96
CA TRP A 10 5.96 -14.94 -8.56
C TRP A 10 7.00 -13.85 -8.31
N ARG A 11 7.83 -13.49 -9.30
CA ARG A 11 8.80 -12.40 -9.16
C ARG A 11 8.11 -11.05 -9.11
N LEU A 12 7.11 -10.82 -9.97
CA LEU A 12 6.32 -9.60 -9.94
C LEU A 12 5.43 -9.52 -8.70
N ILE A 13 4.84 -10.64 -8.28
CA ILE A 13 4.04 -10.70 -7.05
C ILE A 13 4.89 -10.39 -5.83
N ALA A 14 6.09 -10.97 -5.71
CA ALA A 14 7.03 -10.66 -4.63
C ALA A 14 7.44 -9.18 -4.63
N ARG A 15 7.62 -8.58 -5.82
CA ARG A 15 7.86 -7.14 -5.95
C ARG A 15 6.69 -6.31 -5.45
N GLY A 16 5.46 -6.69 -5.81
CA GLY A 16 4.24 -6.08 -5.30
C GLY A 16 4.16 -6.16 -3.79
N ALA A 17 4.46 -7.31 -3.20
CA ALA A 17 4.49 -7.50 -1.76
C ALA A 17 5.51 -6.60 -1.06
N ALA A 18 6.75 -6.56 -1.56
CA ALA A 18 7.79 -5.72 -0.99
C ALA A 18 7.46 -4.23 -1.10
N VAL A 19 6.90 -3.78 -2.24
CA VAL A 19 6.47 -2.38 -2.41
C VAL A 19 5.29 -2.04 -1.49
N GLY A 20 4.31 -2.92 -1.37
CA GLY A 20 3.19 -2.73 -0.46
C GLY A 20 3.64 -2.60 1.00
N CYS A 21 4.54 -3.49 1.45
CA CYS A 21 5.15 -3.42 2.77
C CYS A 21 5.94 -2.12 2.98
N ALA A 22 6.85 -1.80 2.05
CA ALA A 22 7.70 -0.62 2.15
C ALA A 22 6.91 0.69 2.09
N GLY A 23 5.87 0.75 1.25
CA GLY A 23 4.98 1.91 1.15
C GLY A 23 4.22 2.14 2.46
N THR A 24 3.62 1.08 3.02
CA THR A 24 2.92 1.15 4.30
C THR A 24 3.87 1.50 5.46
N ALA A 25 5.08 0.94 5.49
CA ALA A 25 6.10 1.27 6.48
C ALA A 25 6.54 2.73 6.38
N GLY A 26 6.94 3.17 5.19
CA GLY A 26 7.51 4.49 4.95
C GLY A 26 6.52 5.61 5.27
N VAL A 27 5.30 5.54 4.72
CA VAL A 27 4.25 6.52 5.04
C VAL A 27 3.86 6.43 6.51
N GLY A 28 3.79 5.22 7.06
CA GLY A 28 3.47 5.02 8.46
C GLY A 28 4.44 5.69 9.42
N LEU A 29 5.74 5.55 9.18
CA LEU A 29 6.80 6.18 9.99
C LEU A 29 6.76 7.71 9.88
N VAL A 30 6.58 8.26 8.67
CA VAL A 30 6.50 9.71 8.46
C VAL A 30 5.28 10.29 9.19
N VAL A 31 4.12 9.66 9.03
CA VAL A 31 2.88 10.12 9.68
C VAL A 31 2.96 9.98 11.20
N TYR A 32 3.54 8.89 11.71
CA TYR A 32 3.77 8.71 13.14
C TYR A 32 4.73 9.78 13.71
N GLY A 33 5.84 10.04 13.02
CA GLY A 33 6.80 11.06 13.42
C GLY A 33 6.18 12.46 13.43
N ALA A 34 5.43 12.81 12.38
CA ALA A 34 4.72 14.07 12.30
C ALA A 34 3.65 14.21 13.39
N ALA A 35 2.86 13.17 13.62
CA ALA A 35 1.83 13.16 14.66
C ALA A 35 2.42 13.28 16.07
N SER A 36 3.54 12.59 16.33
CA SER A 36 4.25 12.66 17.62
C SER A 36 4.84 14.05 17.86
N LEU A 37 5.43 14.67 16.83
CA LEU A 37 5.97 16.02 16.90
C LEU A 37 4.86 17.05 17.16
N VAL A 38 3.76 17.01 16.41
CA VAL A 38 2.63 17.92 16.60
C VAL A 38 1.98 17.71 17.97
N GLY A 39 1.75 16.45 18.37
CA GLY A 39 1.18 16.12 19.67
C GLY A 39 2.03 16.62 20.85
N SER A 40 3.37 16.58 20.72
CA SER A 40 4.28 17.13 21.74
C SER A 40 4.22 18.65 21.87
N LEU A 41 3.79 19.35 20.81
CA LEU A 41 3.64 20.81 20.77
C LEU A 41 2.24 21.27 21.21
N THR A 42 1.24 20.38 21.17
CA THR A 42 -0.17 20.71 21.46
C THR A 42 -0.73 20.01 22.70
N ALA A 43 0.13 19.41 23.54
CA ALA A 43 -0.25 18.54 24.65
C ALA A 43 -1.24 19.15 25.66
N ASP A 44 -1.30 20.49 25.76
CA ASP A 44 -2.21 21.21 26.66
C ASP A 44 -3.64 21.42 26.09
N GLN A 45 -3.89 21.05 24.82
CA GLN A 45 -5.19 21.26 24.17
C GLN A 45 -6.00 19.97 24.06
N VAL A 46 -7.07 19.93 24.87
CA VAL A 46 -8.36 19.20 24.80
C VAL A 46 -8.48 18.07 23.76
N VAL A 47 -9.02 16.92 24.20
CA VAL A 47 -9.46 15.70 23.48
C VAL A 47 -9.82 15.85 21.98
N GLY A 48 -10.42 16.96 21.55
CA GLY A 48 -10.73 17.24 20.13
C GLY A 48 -9.50 17.39 19.22
N ALA A 49 -8.37 17.91 19.71
CA ALA A 49 -7.14 18.04 18.93
C ALA A 49 -6.59 16.66 18.53
N ASN A 50 -6.68 15.67 19.41
CA ASN A 50 -6.23 14.30 19.16
C ASN A 50 -7.08 13.56 18.12
N ILE A 51 -8.40 13.80 18.10
CA ILE A 51 -9.29 13.23 17.07
C ILE A 51 -8.97 13.82 15.69
N GLY A 52 -8.78 15.14 15.62
CA GLY A 52 -8.39 15.83 14.38
C GLY A 52 -7.03 15.36 13.85
N LEU A 53 -6.06 15.15 14.74
CA LEU A 53 -4.74 14.62 14.40
C LEU A 53 -4.82 13.18 13.87
N GLY A 54 -5.63 12.32 14.50
CA GLY A 54 -5.86 10.95 14.04
C GLY A 54 -6.52 10.88 12.66
N LEU A 55 -7.56 11.70 12.43
CA LEU A 55 -8.23 11.79 11.13
C LEU A 55 -7.30 12.35 10.04
N GLY A 56 -6.51 13.38 10.36
CA GLY A 56 -5.50 13.94 9.45
C GLY A 56 -4.43 12.92 9.09
N ALA A 57 -3.90 12.19 10.08
CA ALA A 57 -2.93 11.12 9.88
C ALA A 57 -3.48 10.00 8.97
N LEU A 58 -4.74 9.61 9.17
CA LEU A 58 -5.40 8.63 8.32
C LEU A 58 -5.59 9.14 6.88
N ALA A 59 -6.04 10.39 6.71
CA ALA A 59 -6.22 11.00 5.39
C ALA A 59 -4.90 11.08 4.62
N VAL A 60 -3.81 11.50 5.28
CA VAL A 60 -2.47 11.51 4.69
C VAL A 60 -2.04 10.11 4.29
N ARG A 61 -2.26 9.10 5.13
CA ARG A 61 -1.95 7.70 4.79
C ARG A 61 -2.71 7.22 3.55
N LEU A 62 -4.00 7.53 3.44
CA LEU A 62 -4.83 7.11 2.31
C LEU A 62 -4.41 7.72 0.98
N VAL A 63 -3.80 8.91 0.99
CA VAL A 63 -3.31 9.58 -0.22
C VAL A 63 -1.85 9.26 -0.51
N ALA A 64 -0.97 9.36 0.49
CA ALA A 64 0.46 9.23 0.31
C ALA A 64 0.90 7.78 0.04
N THR A 65 0.26 6.79 0.69
CA THR A 65 0.62 5.37 0.52
C THR A 65 0.46 4.90 -0.93
N PRO A 66 -0.70 5.09 -1.62
CA PRO A 66 -0.83 4.68 -3.00
C PRO A 66 0.10 5.47 -3.94
N LEU A 67 0.37 6.75 -3.69
CA LEU A 67 1.31 7.53 -4.49
C LEU A 67 2.75 7.00 -4.37
N LEU A 68 3.19 6.69 -3.15
CA LEU A 68 4.50 6.09 -2.89
C LEU A 68 4.60 4.70 -3.51
N CYS A 69 3.59 3.84 -3.32
CA CYS A 69 3.54 2.52 -3.92
C CYS A 69 3.57 2.59 -5.45
N TRP A 70 2.81 3.50 -6.06
CA TRP A 70 2.83 3.72 -7.51
C TRP A 70 4.23 4.10 -8.00
N TRP A 71 4.88 5.05 -7.33
CA TRP A 71 6.23 5.48 -7.67
C TRP A 71 7.25 4.34 -7.51
N LEU A 72 7.21 3.58 -6.42
CA LEU A 72 8.07 2.43 -6.18
C LEU A 72 7.88 1.32 -7.22
N LEU A 73 6.63 1.01 -7.57
CA LEU A 73 6.31 0.05 -8.65
C LEU A 73 6.87 0.54 -10.00
N ARG A 74 6.81 1.84 -10.29
CA ARG A 74 7.42 2.42 -11.49
C ARG A 74 8.94 2.30 -11.49
N LEU A 75 9.60 2.57 -10.36
CA LEU A 75 11.05 2.39 -10.23
C LEU A 75 11.47 0.95 -10.50
N TRP A 76 10.69 -0.01 -10.01
CA TRP A 76 10.94 -1.44 -10.21
C TRP A 76 10.45 -1.96 -11.56
N ARG A 77 10.05 -1.04 -12.45
CA ARG A 77 9.57 -1.31 -13.82
C ARG A 77 8.45 -2.35 -13.85
N VAL A 78 7.58 -2.35 -12.84
CA VAL A 78 6.42 -3.25 -12.80
C VAL A 78 5.42 -2.82 -13.87
N PRO A 79 5.02 -3.73 -14.77
CA PRO A 79 4.05 -3.40 -15.81
C PRO A 79 2.73 -2.95 -15.18
N ARG A 80 2.13 -1.90 -15.75
CA ARG A 80 0.87 -1.29 -15.26
C ARG A 80 0.88 -0.93 -13.77
N ALA A 81 1.96 -0.32 -13.30
CA ALA A 81 2.06 0.22 -11.94
C ALA A 81 0.80 0.99 -11.49
N GLY A 82 0.16 1.78 -12.38
CA GLY A 82 -1.09 2.47 -12.08
C GLY A 82 -2.24 1.51 -11.71
N ALA A 83 -2.56 0.55 -12.58
CA ALA A 83 -3.61 -0.44 -12.31
C ALA A 83 -3.29 -1.29 -11.07
N ALA A 84 -2.02 -1.70 -10.91
CA ALA A 84 -1.57 -2.46 -9.74
C ALA A 84 -1.79 -1.68 -8.43
N THR A 85 -1.55 -0.36 -8.46
CA THR A 85 -1.81 0.51 -7.32
C THR A 85 -3.30 0.63 -7.03
N VAL A 86 -4.16 0.76 -8.06
CA VAL A 86 -5.61 0.84 -7.87
C VAL A 86 -6.16 -0.45 -7.26
N PHE A 87 -5.83 -1.61 -7.83
CA PHE A 87 -6.26 -2.91 -7.28
C PHE A 87 -5.70 -3.14 -5.88
N GLY A 88 -4.44 -2.79 -5.66
CA GLY A 88 -3.81 -2.87 -4.34
C GLY A 88 -4.48 -1.94 -3.32
N LEU A 89 -4.84 -0.72 -3.70
CA LEU A 89 -5.55 0.23 -2.83
C LEU A 89 -6.93 -0.29 -2.45
N VAL A 90 -7.71 -0.80 -3.42
CA VAL A 90 -9.02 -1.41 -3.13
C VAL A 90 -8.86 -2.57 -2.15
N CYS A 91 -7.89 -3.46 -2.39
CA CYS A 91 -7.62 -4.57 -1.49
C CYS A 91 -7.19 -4.08 -0.09
N TYR A 92 -6.32 -3.08 -0.01
CA TYR A 92 -5.86 -2.49 1.24
C TYR A 92 -7.02 -1.87 2.02
N LEU A 93 -7.94 -1.17 1.37
CA LEU A 93 -9.13 -0.61 2.02
C LEU A 93 -10.04 -1.69 2.59
N LEU A 94 -10.27 -2.78 1.84
CA LEU A 94 -11.07 -3.92 2.33
C LEU A 94 -10.40 -4.62 3.51
N LEU A 95 -9.08 -4.82 3.43
CA LEU A 95 -8.29 -5.44 4.49
C LEU A 95 -8.13 -4.53 5.72
N ALA A 96 -8.09 -3.21 5.53
CA ALA A 96 -8.05 -2.23 6.61
C ALA A 96 -9.30 -2.29 7.49
N LEU A 97 -10.46 -2.74 6.97
CA LEU A 97 -11.65 -3.01 7.79
C LEU A 97 -11.45 -4.15 8.79
N VAL A 98 -10.52 -5.07 8.49
CA VAL A 98 -10.17 -6.22 9.33
C VAL A 98 -8.98 -5.89 10.25
N GLY A 99 -8.17 -4.87 9.88
CA GLY A 99 -7.07 -4.37 10.68
C GLY A 99 -7.58 -3.59 11.89
N TRP A 100 -7.60 -4.22 13.06
CA TRP A 100 -8.03 -3.57 14.29
C TRP A 100 -6.87 -2.79 14.94
N GLY A 101 -7.12 -1.54 15.31
CA GLY A 101 -6.24 -0.75 16.18
C GLY A 101 -5.41 0.31 15.46
N ASP A 102 -4.82 1.21 16.26
CA ASP A 102 -4.01 2.30 15.75
C ASP A 102 -2.74 1.75 15.07
N PRO A 103 -2.53 2.00 13.76
CA PRO A 103 -1.29 1.64 13.05
C PRO A 103 -0.02 2.28 13.63
N ALA A 104 -0.12 3.19 14.61
CA ALA A 104 0.99 3.71 15.40
C ALA A 104 1.47 2.76 16.53
N LEU A 105 0.66 1.76 16.93
CA LEU A 105 1.04 0.83 18.00
C LEU A 105 2.01 -0.23 17.47
N PRO A 106 3.13 -0.54 18.15
CA PRO A 106 4.16 -1.47 17.66
C PRO A 106 3.63 -2.86 17.29
N GLY A 107 2.72 -3.41 18.12
CA GLY A 107 2.11 -4.72 17.87
C GLY A 107 1.12 -4.73 16.69
N VAL A 108 0.54 -3.56 16.38
CA VAL A 108 -0.44 -3.39 15.30
C VAL A 108 0.27 -3.02 13.99
N ALA A 109 1.39 -2.31 14.05
CA ALA A 109 2.21 -1.96 12.90
C ALA A 109 2.62 -3.18 12.07
N ALA A 110 3.02 -4.28 12.73
CA ALA A 110 3.35 -5.54 12.05
C ALA A 110 2.18 -6.08 11.21
N VAL A 111 0.96 -6.01 11.73
CA VAL A 111 -0.26 -6.41 11.00
C VAL A 111 -0.45 -5.53 9.77
N TRP A 112 -0.33 -4.21 9.91
CA TRP A 112 -0.47 -3.29 8.79
C TRP A 112 0.59 -3.49 7.70
N LEU A 113 1.83 -3.83 8.07
CA LEU A 113 2.88 -4.19 7.09
C LEU A 113 2.51 -5.44 6.28
N VAL A 114 1.98 -6.47 6.95
CA VAL A 114 1.49 -7.69 6.30
C VAL A 114 0.30 -7.38 5.39
N LEU A 115 -0.66 -6.57 5.84
CA LEU A 115 -1.78 -6.14 5.01
C LEU A 115 -1.28 -5.38 3.79
N GLY A 116 -0.33 -4.46 3.95
CA GLY A 116 0.34 -3.75 2.85
C GLY A 116 0.97 -4.71 1.85
N ALA A 117 1.72 -5.71 2.32
CA ALA A 117 2.34 -6.72 1.48
C ALA A 117 1.30 -7.55 0.69
N VAL A 118 0.26 -8.05 1.36
CA VAL A 118 -0.81 -8.82 0.74
C VAL A 118 -1.53 -7.99 -0.33
N SER A 119 -1.82 -6.72 0.00
CA SER A 119 -2.50 -5.78 -0.90
C SER A 119 -1.66 -5.52 -2.16
N GLY A 120 -0.35 -5.30 -1.99
CA GLY A 120 0.58 -5.07 -3.10
C GLY A 120 0.75 -6.30 -3.99
N ALA A 121 0.81 -7.50 -3.40
CA ALA A 121 0.86 -8.77 -4.12
C ALA A 121 -0.38 -8.98 -4.99
N ILE A 122 -1.57 -8.79 -4.40
CA ILE A 122 -2.86 -8.90 -5.08
C ILE A 122 -2.99 -7.87 -6.19
N GLY A 123 -2.57 -6.63 -5.92
CA GLY A 123 -2.61 -5.54 -6.90
C GLY A 123 -1.81 -5.85 -8.16
N VAL A 124 -0.56 -6.32 -8.00
CA VAL A 124 0.29 -6.69 -9.13
C VAL A 124 -0.26 -7.91 -9.88
N TYR A 125 -0.75 -8.92 -9.17
CA TYR A 125 -1.38 -10.09 -9.79
C TYR A 125 -2.60 -9.70 -10.64
N ALA A 126 -3.54 -8.93 -10.08
CA ALA A 126 -4.74 -8.47 -10.78
C ALA A 126 -4.42 -7.59 -12.01
N ALA A 127 -3.42 -6.71 -11.89
CA ALA A 127 -2.94 -5.89 -13.01
C ALA A 127 -2.29 -6.73 -14.14
N GLY A 128 -1.66 -7.86 -13.79
CA GLY A 128 -1.13 -8.84 -14.74
C GLY A 128 -2.25 -9.58 -15.48
N CYS A 129 -3.29 -10.01 -14.77
CA CYS A 129 -4.44 -10.72 -15.36
C CYS A 129 -5.22 -9.87 -16.37
N THR A 130 -5.21 -8.55 -16.23
CA THR A 130 -5.91 -7.61 -17.12
C THR A 130 -5.13 -7.26 -18.39
N ALA A 131 -4.02 -7.95 -18.69
CA ALA A 131 -3.23 -7.68 -19.89
C ALA A 131 -3.83 -8.21 -21.21
N PRO A 132 -4.06 -7.36 -22.23
CA PRO A 132 -4.16 -7.84 -23.59
C PRO A 132 -2.89 -8.60 -23.99
N ARG A 133 -3.07 -9.81 -24.56
CA ARG A 133 -1.99 -10.52 -25.27
C ARG A 133 -1.58 -9.61 -26.43
N VAL A 134 -0.35 -9.12 -26.44
CA VAL A 134 0.26 -8.75 -27.72
C VAL A 134 0.40 -10.07 -28.47
N PRO A 135 -0.29 -10.28 -29.61
CA PRO A 135 -0.01 -11.43 -30.45
C PRO A 135 1.48 -11.33 -30.78
N SER A 136 2.26 -12.35 -30.41
CA SER A 136 3.61 -12.49 -30.93
C SER A 136 3.50 -12.36 -32.45
N ALA A 137 4.07 -11.28 -33.00
CA ALA A 137 4.22 -11.13 -34.43
C ALA A 137 4.81 -12.43 -34.94
N ARG A 138 4.08 -13.09 -35.85
CA ARG A 138 4.64 -14.19 -36.63
C ARG A 138 5.86 -13.61 -37.34
N VAL A 139 7.04 -14.07 -36.97
CA VAL A 139 8.24 -14.00 -37.81
C VAL A 139 8.47 -15.42 -38.31
#